data_AF-X1TX54-F1
#
_entry.id   AF-X1TX54-F1
#
_cell.length_a   1.000
_cell.length_b   1.000
_cell.length_c   1.000
_cell.angle_alpha   90.00
_cell.angle_beta   90.00
_cell.angle_gamma   90.00
#
_symmetry.space_group_name_H-M   'P 1'
#
loop_
_entity.id
_entity.type
_entity.pdbx_description
1 polymer ?
#
loop_
_entity_poly.entity_id
_entity_poly.type
_entity_poly.pdbx_seq_one_letter_code
_entity_poly.pdbx_strand_id
1 'polypeptide(L)'
;LNYIIVSKDKPIRAPDDLKGIKVGGTGIKGELISHCDGVPVSLPPPETYMNLKTGVVDAVYLSLSQAAVYKIWEVGQYFLDYGAGGQTGMPIIMNWDSWNALPADIQEIMMELTPEVRVRNSEILVNTADAARQSAKEAGRTLITPTADEVKLWQEASEPLWDA
;
A
#
# COMPACT_ATOMS: atom_id res chain seq x y z
N LEU A 1 3.73 -7.26 4.86
CA LEU A 1 2.82 -6.09 4.85
C LEU A 1 3.14 -5.25 3.63
N ASN A 2 2.89 -5.79 2.43
CA ASN A 2 3.47 -5.21 1.24
C ASN A 2 2.51 -4.20 0.61
N TYR A 3 3.08 -3.14 0.04
CA TYR A 3 2.37 -2.41 -0.99
C TYR A 3 2.30 -3.25 -2.27
N ILE A 4 1.19 -3.10 -2.97
CA ILE A 4 0.86 -3.83 -4.20
C ILE A 4 0.33 -2.84 -5.23
N ILE A 5 0.55 -3.15 -6.50
CA ILE A 5 -0.10 -2.42 -7.60
C ILE A 5 -1.26 -3.27 -8.09
N VAL A 6 -2.46 -2.66 -8.11
CA VAL A 6 -3.66 -3.32 -8.62
C VAL A 6 -4.15 -2.58 -9.85
N SER A 7 -4.19 -3.26 -10.99
CA SER A 7 -4.66 -2.70 -12.26
C SER A 7 -5.97 -3.33 -12.73
N LYS A 8 -6.76 -2.55 -13.47
CA LYS A 8 -8.09 -2.96 -13.93
C LYS A 8 -8.04 -3.81 -15.20
N ASP A 9 -7.33 -3.36 -16.23
CA ASP A 9 -7.45 -3.94 -17.59
C ASP A 9 -6.18 -4.62 -18.11
N LYS A 10 -5.00 -4.15 -17.72
CA LYS A 10 -3.70 -4.68 -18.20
C LYS A 10 -2.80 -5.03 -17.03
N PRO A 11 -2.10 -6.18 -17.05
CA PRO A 11 -1.15 -6.52 -16.00
C PRO A 11 0.02 -5.53 -16.02
N ILE A 12 0.45 -5.11 -14.83
CA ILE A 12 1.72 -4.41 -14.59
C ILE A 12 2.67 -5.46 -14.01
N ARG A 13 3.81 -5.68 -14.65
CA ARG A 13 4.83 -6.65 -14.23
C ARG A 13 6.18 -6.00 -13.98
N ALA A 14 6.51 -4.98 -14.76
CA ALA A 14 7.75 -4.22 -14.66
C ALA A 14 7.49 -2.71 -14.54
N PRO A 15 8.46 -1.92 -14.05
CA PRO A 15 8.36 -0.45 -13.99
C PRO A 15 7.93 0.20 -15.30
N ASP A 16 8.44 -0.29 -16.43
CA ASP A 16 8.12 0.20 -17.77
C ASP A 16 6.64 0.06 -18.16
N ASP A 17 5.89 -0.83 -17.52
CA ASP A 17 4.44 -0.97 -17.74
C ASP A 17 3.65 0.22 -17.14
N LEU A 18 4.29 1.08 -16.33
CA LEU A 18 3.67 2.28 -15.76
C LEU A 18 3.63 3.46 -16.73
N LYS A 19 4.38 3.42 -17.84
CA LYS A 19 4.53 4.56 -18.77
C LYS A 19 3.16 5.05 -19.29
N GLY A 20 2.81 6.28 -18.93
CA GLY A 20 1.55 6.92 -19.31
C GLY A 20 0.29 6.37 -18.62
N ILE A 21 0.42 5.44 -17.68
CA ILE A 21 -0.70 4.86 -16.93
C ILE A 21 -1.07 5.79 -15.77
N LYS A 22 -2.37 6.06 -15.57
CA LYS A 22 -2.85 6.82 -14.41
C LYS A 22 -2.93 5.92 -13.20
N VAL A 23 -2.10 6.18 -12.19
CA VAL A 23 -2.02 5.33 -10.99
C VAL A 23 -2.38 6.13 -9.75
N GLY A 24 -3.41 5.68 -9.03
CA GLY A 24 -3.78 6.25 -7.74
C GLY A 24 -2.71 5.97 -6.69
N GLY A 25 -2.04 7.00 -6.17
CA GLY A 25 -0.95 6.82 -5.21
C GLY A 25 -0.37 8.16 -4.72
N THR A 26 0.11 8.19 -3.48
CA THR A 26 0.64 9.40 -2.81
C THR A 26 1.94 9.13 -2.05
N GLY A 27 2.67 10.20 -1.75
CA GLY A 27 4.00 10.15 -1.12
C GLY A 27 5.00 9.41 -2.01
N ILE A 28 5.86 8.61 -1.39
CA ILE A 28 6.86 7.77 -2.08
C ILE A 28 6.29 6.89 -3.21
N LYS A 29 5.00 6.50 -3.10
CA LYS A 29 4.32 5.76 -4.17
C LYS A 29 4.14 6.60 -5.43
N GLY A 30 3.72 7.86 -5.25
CA GLY A 30 3.54 8.83 -6.34
C GLY A 30 4.86 9.23 -6.99
N GLU A 31 5.92 9.32 -6.19
CA GLU A 31 7.29 9.56 -6.66
C GLU A 31 7.78 8.39 -7.53
N LEU A 32 7.62 7.14 -7.08
CA LEU A 32 7.95 5.96 -7.89
C LEU A 32 7.15 5.93 -9.20
N ILE A 33 5.84 6.17 -9.12
CA ILE A 33 4.99 6.23 -10.32
C ILE A 33 5.54 7.26 -11.32
N SER A 34 5.88 8.46 -10.86
CA SER A 34 6.43 9.52 -11.73
C SER A 34 7.80 9.17 -12.28
N HIS A 35 8.67 8.56 -11.46
CA HIS A 35 10.00 8.13 -11.85
C HIS A 35 9.98 7.08 -12.97
N CYS A 36 8.92 6.27 -13.02
CA CYS A 36 8.69 5.28 -14.07
C CYS A 36 7.84 5.82 -15.24
N ASP A 37 7.78 7.14 -15.42
CA ASP A 37 6.96 7.87 -16.41
C ASP A 37 5.46 7.57 -16.36
N GLY A 38 4.96 7.10 -15.22
CA GLY A 38 3.53 7.00 -14.93
C GLY A 38 2.94 8.34 -14.51
N VAL A 39 1.60 8.38 -14.46
CA VAL A 39 0.84 9.58 -14.09
C VAL A 39 0.26 9.37 -12.69
N PRO A 40 0.88 9.88 -11.61
CA PRO A 40 0.32 9.71 -10.26
C PRO A 40 -0.95 10.54 -10.11
N VAL A 41 -1.97 9.95 -9.49
CA VAL A 41 -3.21 10.62 -9.15
C VAL A 41 -3.40 10.54 -7.64
N SER A 42 -3.46 11.70 -6.99
CA SER A 42 -3.77 11.78 -5.56
C SER A 42 -5.26 11.58 -5.36
N LEU A 43 -5.62 10.52 -4.64
CA LEU A 43 -7.00 10.17 -4.34
C LEU A 43 -7.20 10.00 -2.83
N PRO A 44 -8.29 10.51 -2.26
CA PRO A 44 -8.70 10.14 -0.91
C PRO A 44 -8.94 8.62 -0.83
N PRO A 45 -8.50 7.93 0.24
CA PRO A 45 -8.64 6.47 0.36
C PRO A 45 -10.06 5.93 0.09
N PRO A 46 -11.15 6.54 0.59
CA PRO A 46 -12.52 6.06 0.34
C PRO A 46 -12.93 6.10 -1.14
N GLU A 47 -12.31 6.95 -1.95
CA GLU A 47 -12.68 7.13 -3.36
C GLU A 47 -11.94 6.15 -4.29
N THR A 48 -10.96 5.41 -3.78
CA THR A 48 -10.11 4.48 -4.54
C THR A 48 -10.93 3.49 -5.36
N TYR A 49 -11.95 2.86 -4.74
CA TYR A 49 -12.81 1.89 -5.40
C TYR A 49 -13.52 2.49 -6.62
N MET A 50 -14.17 3.65 -6.43
CA MET A 50 -14.98 4.28 -7.48
C MET A 50 -14.10 4.83 -8.60
N ASN A 51 -12.95 5.41 -8.28
CA ASN A 51 -12.01 5.92 -9.28
C ASN A 51 -11.44 4.78 -10.15
N LEU A 52 -11.10 3.64 -9.55
CA LEU A 52 -10.66 2.47 -10.30
C LEU A 52 -11.82 1.88 -11.13
N LYS A 53 -13.00 1.71 -10.53
CA LYS A 53 -14.20 1.19 -11.21
C LYS A 53 -14.56 1.98 -12.46
N THR A 54 -14.58 3.31 -12.35
CA THR A 54 -14.99 4.22 -13.42
C THR A 54 -13.88 4.51 -14.43
N GLY A 55 -12.63 4.13 -14.15
CA GLY A 55 -11.49 4.39 -15.04
C GLY A 55 -10.91 5.80 -14.94
N VAL A 56 -11.22 6.53 -13.87
CA VAL A 56 -10.49 7.78 -13.55
C VAL A 56 -9.01 7.47 -13.37
N VAL A 57 -8.70 6.36 -12.70
CA VAL A 57 -7.37 5.73 -12.68
C VAL A 57 -7.43 4.34 -13.29
N ASP A 58 -6.31 3.92 -13.89
CA ASP A 58 -6.16 2.62 -14.55
C ASP A 58 -5.62 1.56 -13.57
N ALA A 59 -4.87 2.03 -12.57
CA ALA A 59 -4.35 1.23 -11.47
C ALA A 59 -4.33 2.02 -10.16
N VAL A 60 -4.15 1.30 -9.05
CA VAL A 60 -3.98 1.88 -7.71
C VAL A 60 -2.78 1.24 -7.02
N TYR A 61 -2.02 2.05 -6.30
CA TYR A 61 -0.86 1.62 -5.54
C TYR A 61 -1.15 1.77 -4.03
N LEU A 62 -1.43 0.64 -3.38
CA LEU A 62 -1.94 0.56 -2.00
C LEU A 62 -1.50 -0.73 -1.32
N SER A 63 -1.76 -0.90 -0.01
CA SER A 63 -1.45 -2.17 0.64
C SER A 63 -2.54 -3.21 0.41
N LEU A 64 -2.16 -4.48 0.50
CA LEU A 64 -3.12 -5.57 0.41
C LEU A 64 -4.22 -5.51 1.50
N SER A 65 -3.91 -5.01 2.71
CA SER A 65 -4.92 -4.77 3.75
C SER A 65 -5.91 -3.66 3.37
N GLN A 66 -5.46 -2.59 2.70
CA GLN A 66 -6.34 -1.56 2.15
C GLN A 66 -7.18 -2.11 0.99
N ALA A 67 -6.62 -3.00 0.16
CA ALA A 67 -7.38 -3.69 -0.87
C ALA A 67 -8.57 -4.46 -0.26
N ALA A 68 -8.38 -5.00 0.96
CA ALA A 68 -9.44 -5.59 1.78
C ALA A 68 -10.52 -4.61 2.17
N VAL A 69 -10.12 -3.55 2.86
CA VAL A 69 -11.05 -2.55 3.42
C VAL A 69 -11.91 -1.94 2.31
N TYR A 70 -11.33 -1.68 1.14
CA TYR A 70 -12.01 -1.05 0.02
C TYR A 70 -12.53 -2.04 -1.03
N LYS A 71 -12.47 -3.35 -0.78
CA LYS A 71 -12.96 -4.41 -1.70
C LYS A 71 -12.44 -4.26 -3.14
N ILE A 72 -11.16 -3.93 -3.29
CA ILE A 72 -10.57 -3.60 -4.58
C ILE A 72 -10.62 -4.79 -5.56
N TRP A 73 -10.70 -6.03 -5.08
CA TRP A 73 -10.92 -7.22 -5.92
C TRP A 73 -12.26 -7.24 -6.65
N GLU A 74 -13.23 -6.38 -6.35
CA GLU A 74 -14.45 -6.31 -7.17
C GLU A 74 -14.22 -5.56 -8.49
N VAL A 75 -13.22 -4.68 -8.51
CA VAL A 75 -13.02 -3.69 -9.59
C VAL A 75 -11.63 -3.73 -10.23
N GLY A 76 -10.63 -4.32 -9.55
CA GLY A 76 -9.30 -4.62 -10.08
C GLY A 76 -9.16 -6.07 -10.54
N GLN A 77 -8.37 -6.31 -11.58
CA GLN A 77 -8.18 -7.63 -12.19
C GLN A 77 -6.81 -8.24 -11.88
N TYR A 78 -5.75 -7.44 -11.88
CA TYR A 78 -4.37 -7.90 -11.73
C TYR A 78 -3.75 -7.30 -10.48
N PHE A 79 -3.17 -8.14 -9.64
CA PHE A 79 -2.60 -7.78 -8.35
C PHE A 79 -1.12 -8.14 -8.34
N LEU A 80 -0.24 -7.15 -8.49
CA LEU A 80 1.20 -7.32 -8.41
C LEU A 80 1.69 -7.09 -6.99
N ASP A 81 2.23 -8.14 -6.35
CA ASP A 81 3.01 -8.05 -5.12
C ASP A 81 4.48 -8.31 -5.46
N TYR A 82 5.23 -7.23 -5.71
CA TYR A 82 6.65 -7.31 -6.09
C TYR A 82 7.62 -7.22 -4.91
N GLY A 83 7.11 -7.34 -3.68
CA GLY A 83 7.95 -7.27 -2.50
C GLY A 83 8.49 -5.87 -2.23
N ALA A 84 7.71 -4.82 -2.52
CA ALA A 84 8.03 -3.40 -2.36
C ALA A 84 8.44 -2.95 -0.93
N GLY A 85 8.54 -3.87 0.02
CA GLY A 85 8.76 -3.59 1.43
C GLY A 85 7.47 -3.30 2.19
N GLY A 86 7.64 -2.98 3.47
CA GLY A 86 6.55 -2.77 4.43
C GLY A 86 5.77 -1.48 4.20
N GLN A 87 4.48 -1.48 4.57
CA GLN A 87 3.73 -0.25 4.77
C GLN A 87 4.50 0.76 5.63
N THR A 88 4.41 2.03 5.25
CA THR A 88 4.90 3.17 6.04
C THR A 88 4.36 3.05 7.46
N GLY A 89 5.23 3.15 8.47
CA GLY A 89 4.82 3.04 9.86
C GLY A 89 3.68 4.02 10.16
N MET A 90 2.63 3.55 10.83
CA MET A 90 1.56 4.43 11.33
C MET A 90 2.00 4.93 12.71
N PRO A 91 2.49 6.18 12.84
CA PRO A 91 2.91 6.68 14.13
C PRO A 91 1.69 6.92 15.03
N ILE A 92 1.83 6.61 16.31
CA ILE A 92 0.94 7.15 17.34
C ILE A 92 1.51 8.52 17.71
N ILE A 93 0.75 9.58 17.47
CA ILE A 93 1.19 10.96 17.68
C ILE A 93 0.33 11.58 18.79
N MET A 94 0.99 12.19 19.77
CA MET A 94 0.33 12.99 20.81
C MET A 94 0.96 14.39 20.87
N ASN A 95 0.14 15.40 21.12
CA ASN A 95 0.63 16.76 21.38
C ASN A 95 1.46 16.79 22.69
N TRP A 96 2.54 17.57 22.70
CA TRP A 96 3.44 17.66 23.85
C TRP A 96 2.80 18.21 25.12
N ASP A 97 1.97 19.24 25.02
CA ASP A 97 1.28 19.82 26.18
C ASP A 97 0.30 18.81 26.77
N SER A 98 -0.43 18.09 25.91
CA SER A 98 -1.31 17.00 26.34
C SER A 98 -0.53 15.88 27.02
N TRP A 99 0.61 15.46 26.46
CA TRP A 99 1.47 14.44 27.09
C TRP A 99 1.97 14.88 28.47
N ASN A 100 2.50 16.10 28.56
CA ASN A 100 3.08 16.65 29.78
C ASN A 100 2.04 16.93 30.87
N ALA A 101 0.77 17.11 30.51
CA ALA A 101 -0.33 17.27 31.46
C ALA A 101 -0.75 15.94 32.11
N LEU A 102 -0.31 14.79 31.59
CA LEU A 102 -0.65 13.48 32.15
C LEU A 102 0.19 13.18 33.40
N PRO A 103 -0.40 12.52 34.41
CA PRO A 103 0.34 11.95 35.53
C PRO A 103 1.46 11.01 35.05
N ALA A 104 2.57 10.96 35.81
CA ALA A 104 3.75 10.19 35.44
C ALA A 104 3.49 8.68 35.32
N ASP A 105 2.62 8.12 36.16
CA ASP A 105 2.17 6.73 36.11
C ASP A 105 1.41 6.43 34.80
N ILE A 106 0.60 7.37 34.32
CA ILE A 106 -0.12 7.21 33.03
C ILE A 106 0.84 7.31 31.84
N GLN A 107 1.84 8.20 31.90
CA GLN A 107 2.90 8.26 30.89
C GLN A 107 3.66 6.94 30.80
N GLU A 108 4.05 6.37 31.94
CA GLU A 108 4.75 5.09 32.02
C GLU A 108 3.91 3.95 31.43
N ILE A 109 2.65 3.81 31.84
CA ILE A 109 1.73 2.79 31.31
C ILE A 109 1.59 2.88 29.79
N MET A 110 1.45 4.09 29.23
CA MET A 110 1.33 4.25 27.77
C MET A 110 2.61 3.81 27.03
N MET A 111 3.78 4.10 27.59
CA MET A 111 5.06 3.64 27.02
C MET A 111 5.20 2.13 27.13
N GLU A 112 4.81 1.53 28.25
CA GLU A 112 4.83 0.08 28.47
C GLU A 112 3.89 -0.68 27.52
N LEU A 113 2.71 -0.14 27.23
CA LEU A 113 1.72 -0.77 26.35
C LEU A 113 2.04 -0.58 24.85
N THR A 114 2.85 0.42 24.50
CA THR A 114 3.14 0.76 23.10
C THR A 114 3.69 -0.44 22.29
N PRO A 115 4.65 -1.24 22.79
CA PRO A 115 5.10 -2.46 22.10
C PRO A 115 3.98 -3.46 21.83
N GLU A 116 3.10 -3.73 22.81
CA GLU A 116 1.98 -4.67 22.66
C GLU A 116 1.00 -4.17 21.58
N VAL A 117 0.63 -2.89 21.64
CA VAL A 117 -0.26 -2.25 20.65
C VAL A 117 0.33 -2.37 19.24
N ARG A 118 1.64 -2.17 19.09
CA ARG A 118 2.34 -2.30 17.80
C ARG A 118 2.30 -3.74 17.26
N VAL A 119 2.54 -4.73 18.12
CA VAL A 119 2.47 -6.16 17.73
C VAL A 119 1.04 -6.50 17.31
N ARG A 120 0.05 -6.16 18.13
CA ARG A 120 -1.36 -6.43 17.83
C ARG A 120 -1.82 -5.77 16.54
N ASN A 121 -1.44 -4.53 16.30
CA ASN A 121 -1.75 -3.85 15.05
C ASN A 121 -1.11 -4.56 13.83
N SER A 122 0.14 -5.04 13.98
CA SER A 122 0.83 -5.77 12.91
C SER A 122 0.12 -7.09 12.59
N GLU A 123 -0.32 -7.84 13.60
CA GLU A 123 -1.10 -9.07 13.43
C GLU A 123 -2.42 -8.81 12.71
N ILE A 124 -3.17 -7.77 13.11
CA ILE A 124 -4.42 -7.37 12.45
C ILE A 124 -4.17 -7.09 10.97
N LEU A 125 -3.13 -6.33 10.64
CA LEU A 125 -2.83 -5.97 9.25
C LEU A 125 -2.38 -7.18 8.42
N VAL A 126 -1.61 -8.11 9.00
CA VAL A 126 -1.22 -9.36 8.32
C VAL A 126 -2.45 -10.23 8.04
N ASN A 127 -3.28 -10.48 9.05
CA ASN A 127 -4.50 -11.28 8.90
C ASN A 127 -5.46 -10.66 7.87
N THR A 128 -5.59 -9.34 7.87
CA THR A 128 -6.42 -8.61 6.90
C THR A 128 -5.86 -8.74 5.48
N ALA A 129 -4.54 -8.68 5.31
CA ALA A 129 -3.88 -8.84 4.02
C ALA A 129 -4.06 -10.27 3.49
N ASP A 130 -3.93 -11.30 4.34
CA ASP A 130 -4.12 -12.69 3.91
C ASP A 130 -5.56 -12.99 3.52
N ALA A 131 -6.53 -12.44 4.27
CA ALA A 131 -7.93 -12.49 3.87
C ALA A 131 -8.17 -11.83 2.49
N ALA A 132 -7.51 -10.69 2.21
CA ALA A 132 -7.63 -10.02 0.91
C ALA A 132 -7.05 -10.83 -0.25
N ARG A 133 -5.91 -11.50 -0.06
CA ARG A 133 -5.36 -12.45 -1.05
C ARG A 133 -6.37 -13.55 -1.36
N GLN A 134 -6.99 -14.10 -0.32
CA GLN A 134 -8.00 -15.15 -0.48
C GLN A 134 -9.23 -14.63 -1.22
N SER A 135 -9.77 -13.47 -0.85
CA SER A 135 -10.91 -12.85 -1.55
C SER A 135 -10.60 -12.52 -3.01
N ALA A 136 -9.41 -12.02 -3.31
CA ALA A 136 -8.98 -11.78 -4.70
C ALA A 136 -8.92 -13.09 -5.50
N LYS A 137 -8.39 -14.17 -4.90
CA LYS A 137 -8.34 -15.50 -5.53
C LYS A 137 -9.73 -16.08 -5.78
N GLU A 138 -10.63 -16.00 -4.79
CA GLU A 138 -12.02 -16.47 -4.91
C GLU A 138 -12.82 -15.68 -5.95
N ALA A 139 -12.54 -14.38 -6.08
CA ALA A 139 -13.11 -13.52 -7.11
C ALA A 139 -12.49 -13.74 -8.51
N GLY A 140 -11.61 -14.73 -8.69
CA GLY A 140 -11.00 -15.07 -9.98
C GLY A 140 -9.99 -14.02 -10.48
N ARG A 141 -9.39 -13.25 -9.57
CA ARG A 141 -8.39 -12.23 -9.91
C ARG A 141 -7.01 -12.85 -10.10
N THR A 142 -6.19 -12.19 -10.90
CA THR A 142 -4.83 -12.63 -11.20
C THR A 142 -3.88 -12.07 -10.16
N LEU A 143 -3.47 -12.90 -9.21
CA LEU A 143 -2.35 -12.60 -8.31
C LEU A 143 -1.04 -12.87 -9.05
N ILE A 144 -0.27 -11.81 -9.31
CA ILE A 144 1.00 -11.87 -10.01
C ILE A 144 2.12 -12.05 -8.99
N THR A 145 2.79 -13.20 -9.08
CA THR A 145 4.10 -13.42 -8.46
C THR A 145 5.18 -13.05 -9.47
N PRO A 146 6.00 -12.02 -9.21
CA PRO A 146 7.07 -11.64 -10.11
C PRO A 146 8.24 -12.62 -10.04
N THR A 147 9.00 -12.70 -11.13
CA THR A 147 10.29 -13.40 -11.16
C THR A 147 11.36 -12.61 -10.40
N ALA A 148 12.50 -13.25 -10.11
CA ALA A 148 13.63 -12.56 -9.50
C ALA A 148 14.13 -11.38 -10.35
N ASP A 149 14.13 -11.54 -11.68
CA ASP A 149 14.52 -10.47 -12.60
C ASP A 149 13.52 -9.31 -12.57
N GLU A 150 12.21 -9.60 -12.55
CA GLU A 150 11.17 -8.57 -12.42
C GLU A 150 11.30 -7.82 -11.08
N VAL A 151 11.55 -8.53 -9.96
CA VAL A 151 11.82 -7.89 -8.66
C VAL A 151 13.03 -6.97 -8.73
N LYS A 152 14.11 -7.40 -9.39
CA LYS A 152 15.33 -6.58 -9.54
C LYS A 152 15.06 -5.28 -10.29
N LEU A 153 14.23 -5.31 -11.35
CA LEU A 153 13.83 -4.10 -12.06
C LEU A 153 13.12 -3.09 -11.13
N TRP A 154 12.23 -3.58 -10.26
CA TRP A 154 11.56 -2.72 -9.28
C TRP A 154 12.50 -2.17 -8.22
N GLN A 155 13.49 -2.94 -7.79
CA GLN A 155 14.53 -2.48 -6.86
C GLN A 155 15.36 -1.36 -7.50
N GLU A 156 15.88 -1.58 -8.71
CA GLU A 156 16.68 -0.61 -9.46
C GLU A 156 15.90 0.69 -9.73
N ALA A 157 14.60 0.59 -10.05
CA ALA A 157 13.74 1.76 -10.23
C ALA A 157 13.41 2.50 -8.92
N SER A 158 13.51 1.83 -7.77
CA SER A 158 13.19 2.43 -6.46
C SER A 158 14.43 3.01 -5.76
N GLU A 159 15.63 2.49 -6.04
CA GLU A 159 16.90 2.90 -5.42
C GLU A 159 17.12 4.42 -5.41
N PRO A 160 16.90 5.17 -6.51
CA PRO A 160 17.11 6.62 -6.53
C PRO A 160 16.20 7.41 -5.57
N LEU A 161 15.15 6.78 -5.05
CA LEU A 161 14.14 7.41 -4.19
C LEU A 161 14.39 7.17 -2.69
N TRP A 162 15.37 6.36 -2.32
CA TRP A 162 15.62 6.02 -0.91
C TRP A 162 16.31 7.13 -0.12
N ASP A 163 17.10 7.97 -0.79
CA ASP A 163 17.87 9.07 -0.20
C ASP A 163 17.27 10.46 -0.49
N ALA A 164 16.07 10.51 -1.08
CA ALA A 164 15.40 11.73 -1.52
C ALA A 164 14.67 12.49 -0.39
#